data_AF-A0A530BRN9-F1
#
_entry.id   AF-A0A530BRN9-F1
#
_cell.length_a   1.000
_cell.length_b   1.000
_cell.length_c   1.000
_cell.angle_alpha   90.00
_cell.angle_beta   90.00
_cell.angle_gamma   90.00
#
_symmetry.space_group_name_H-M   'P 1'
#
loop_
_entity.id
_entity.type
_entity.pdbx_description
1 polymer ?
#
loop_
_entity_poly.entity_id
_entity_poly.type
_entity_poly.pdbx_seq_one_letter_code
_entity_poly.pdbx_strand_id
1 'polypeptide(L)'
;AEQDTEWHRIKCFNGLAETVQKHCVKGMKVAVRGRIHYTQWTDGDGIERYSSEIIADGIDFLAWPKQRDGAGDQTEARDEIPF
;
A
#
# COMPACT_ATOMS: atom_id res chain seq x y z
N ALA A 1 -21.33 3.57 -14.19
CA ALA A 1 -20.28 4.30 -13.48
C ALA A 1 -18.96 3.67 -13.86
N GLU A 2 -18.14 4.40 -14.60
CA GLU A 2 -16.77 3.99 -14.95
C GLU A 2 -15.98 3.74 -13.65
N GLN A 3 -15.19 2.68 -13.58
CA GLN A 3 -14.36 2.41 -12.41
C GLN A 3 -13.07 3.23 -12.52
N ASP A 4 -12.99 4.30 -11.74
CA ASP A 4 -11.81 5.16 -11.68
C ASP A 4 -10.74 4.52 -10.76
N THR A 5 -9.56 4.23 -11.31
CA THR A 5 -8.46 3.59 -10.58
C THR A 5 -7.21 4.44 -10.66
N GLU A 6 -6.76 4.90 -9.50
CA GLU A 6 -5.60 5.79 -9.38
C GLU A 6 -4.42 5.11 -8.67
N TRP A 7 -3.20 5.46 -9.09
CA TRP A 7 -1.96 4.88 -8.56
C TRP A 7 -1.14 5.93 -7.83
N HIS A 8 -0.99 5.73 -6.52
CA HIS A 8 -0.29 6.66 -5.65
C HIS A 8 1.08 6.11 -5.24
N ARG A 9 2.13 6.92 -5.38
CA ARG A 9 3.48 6.57 -4.90
C ARG A 9 3.63 6.97 -3.44
N ILE A 10 3.79 5.99 -2.56
CA ILE A 10 3.97 6.20 -1.12
C ILE A 10 5.42 5.95 -0.74
N LYS A 11 6.07 6.92 -0.08
CA LYS A 11 7.42 6.79 0.47
C LYS A 11 7.36 6.66 1.99
N CYS A 12 7.92 5.57 2.50
CA CYS A 12 8.04 5.28 3.93
C CYS A 12 9.51 5.40 4.35
N PHE A 13 9.78 6.00 5.50
CA PHE A 13 11.13 6.19 6.02
C PHE A 13 11.26 5.63 7.44
N ASN A 14 12.50 5.43 7.89
CA ASN A 14 12.85 5.04 9.26
C ASN A 14 12.09 3.77 9.71
N GLY A 15 11.65 3.72 10.98
CA GLY A 15 10.93 2.57 11.53
C GLY A 15 9.65 2.20 10.78
N LEU A 16 8.98 3.18 10.15
CA LEU A 16 7.78 2.89 9.34
C LEU A 16 8.14 2.03 8.13
N ALA A 17 9.30 2.26 7.50
CA ALA A 17 9.77 1.44 6.39
C ALA A 17 10.02 -0.01 6.84
N GLU A 18 10.62 -0.21 8.00
CA GLU A 18 10.84 -1.56 8.55
C GLU A 18 9.53 -2.28 8.87
N THR A 19 8.56 -1.58 9.47
CA THR A 19 7.23 -2.14 9.75
C THR A 19 6.52 -2.53 8.45
N VAL A 20 6.51 -1.65 7.45
CA VAL A 20 5.91 -1.94 6.14
C VAL A 20 6.61 -3.12 5.47
N GLN A 21 7.93 -3.19 5.50
CA GLN A 21 8.68 -4.31 4.93
C GLN A 21 8.31 -5.65 5.61
N LYS A 22 8.10 -5.67 6.92
CA LYS A 22 7.79 -6.89 7.68
C LYS A 22 6.33 -7.34 7.52
N HIS A 23 5.39 -6.41 7.37
CA HIS A 23 3.96 -6.71 7.47
C HIS A 23 3.17 -6.48 6.18
N CYS A 24 3.62 -5.63 5.26
CA CYS A 24 2.88 -5.32 4.05
C CYS A 24 3.14 -6.35 2.96
N VAL A 25 2.06 -6.90 2.39
CA VAL A 25 2.11 -7.83 1.25
C VAL A 25 1.23 -7.32 0.11
N LYS A 26 1.51 -7.79 -1.11
CA LYS A 26 0.73 -7.39 -2.29
C LYS A 26 -0.76 -7.74 -2.11
N GLY A 27 -1.62 -6.75 -2.38
CA GLY A 27 -3.08 -6.90 -2.28
C GLY A 27 -3.64 -6.59 -0.88
N MET A 28 -2.78 -6.22 0.07
CA MET A 28 -3.20 -5.77 1.39
C MET A 28 -3.89 -4.42 1.29
N LYS A 29 -4.99 -4.25 2.04
CA LYS A 29 -5.64 -2.94 2.19
C LYS A 29 -4.93 -2.16 3.28
N VAL A 30 -4.53 -0.94 2.98
CA VAL A 30 -3.83 -0.04 3.91
C VAL A 30 -4.48 1.35 3.90
N ALA A 31 -4.54 1.99 5.06
CA ALA A 31 -4.78 3.42 5.16
C ALA A 31 -3.44 4.13 5.34
N VAL A 32 -3.21 5.19 4.56
CA VAL A 32 -1.96 5.96 4.60
C VAL A 32 -2.29 7.39 5.04
N ARG A 33 -1.57 7.88 6.03
CA ARG A 33 -1.59 9.30 6.45
C ARG A 33 -0.22 9.89 6.23
N GLY A 34 -0.18 11.09 5.67
CA GLY A 34 1.07 11.75 5.34
C GLY A 34 0.85 13.07 4.63
N ARG A 35 1.87 13.51 3.90
CA ARG A 35 1.86 14.77 3.15
C ARG A 35 2.21 14.53 1.69
N ILE A 36 1.61 15.33 0.81
CA ILE A 36 1.96 15.37 -0.61
C ILE A 36 3.31 16.06 -0.76
N HIS A 37 4.19 15.48 -1.57
CA HIS A 37 5.49 16.02 -1.92
C HIS A 37 5.63 16.03 -3.44
N TYR A 38 5.97 17.20 -3.97
CA TYR A 38 6.30 17.37 -5.38
C TYR A 38 7.80 17.27 -5.53
N THR A 39 8.25 16.31 -6.33
CA THR A 39 9.66 16.13 -6.64
C THR A 39 9.92 16.49 -8.09
N GLN A 40 11.07 17.14 -8.32
CA GLN A 40 11.58 17.49 -9.62
C GLN A 40 12.90 16.73 -9.83
N TRP A 41 13.04 16.10 -10.98
CA TRP A 41 14.26 15.39 -11.36
C TRP A 41 14.50 15.52 -12.85
N THR A 42 15.76 15.48 -13.25
CA THR A 42 16.17 15.53 -14.66
C THR A 42 16.41 14.11 -15.15
N ASP A 43 15.81 13.75 -16.28
CA ASP A 43 16.03 12.45 -16.91
C ASP A 43 17.35 12.40 -17.70
N GLY A 44 17.66 11.23 -18.27
CA GLY A 44 18.88 11.03 -19.05
C GLY A 44 18.93 11.84 -20.36
N ASP A 45 17.78 12.30 -20.85
CA ASP A 45 17.64 13.15 -22.04
C ASP A 45 17.72 14.65 -21.68
N GLY A 46 17.95 14.98 -20.41
CA GLY A 46 18.05 16.35 -19.92
C GLY A 46 16.70 17.04 -19.68
N ILE A 47 15.59 16.31 -19.71
CA ILE A 47 14.24 16.87 -19.54
C ILE A 47 13.89 16.89 -18.05
N GLU A 48 13.40 18.04 -17.57
CA GLU A 48 12.88 18.18 -16.22
C GLU A 48 11.51 17.51 -16.08
N ARG A 49 11.38 16.61 -15.12
CA ARG A 49 10.17 15.86 -14.83
C ARG A 49 9.69 16.19 -13.42
N TYR A 50 8.36 16.25 -13.28
CA TYR A 50 7.68 16.45 -12.01
C TYR A 50 6.94 15.19 -11.62
N SER A 51 7.01 14.80 -10.35
CA SER A 51 6.24 13.69 -9.82
C SER A 51 5.59 14.07 -8.50
N SER A 52 4.37 13.60 -8.29
CA SER A 52 3.65 13.75 -7.04
C SER A 52 3.77 12.45 -6.24
N GLU A 53 4.25 12.57 -5.02
CA GLU A 53 4.44 11.43 -4.11
C GLU A 53 3.83 11.76 -2.75
N ILE A 54 3.57 10.74 -1.95
CA ILE A 54 3.09 10.90 -0.58
C ILE A 54 4.17 10.41 0.36
N ILE A 55 4.68 11.29 1.21
CA ILE A 55 5.57 10.92 2.31
C ILE A 55 4.68 10.50 3.48
N ALA A 56 4.77 9.23 3.88
CA ALA A 56 3.92 8.65 4.91
C ALA A 56 4.43 9.02 6.32
N ASP A 57 3.53 9.54 7.14
CA ASP A 57 3.73 9.76 8.58
C ASP A 57 3.21 8.55 9.40
N GLY A 58 2.24 7.81 8.85
CA GLY A 58 1.69 6.61 9.47
C GLY A 58 0.89 5.74 8.49
N ILE A 59 0.87 4.43 8.76
CA ILE A 59 0.16 3.43 7.97
C ILE A 59 -0.59 2.48 8.89
N ASP A 60 -1.87 2.29 8.62
CA ASP A 60 -2.72 1.30 9.28
C ASP A 60 -3.01 0.14 8.31
N PHE A 61 -2.72 -1.08 8.74
CA PHE A 61 -3.01 -2.29 7.96
C PHE A 61 -4.46 -2.73 8.22
N LEU A 62 -5.31 -2.68 7.20
CA LEU A 62 -6.76 -2.86 7.36
C LEU A 62 -7.22 -4.31 7.11
N ALA A 63 -6.67 -4.96 6.08
CA ALA A 63 -7.04 -6.33 5.75
C ALA A 63 -5.93 -7.05 4.99
N TRP A 64 -5.67 -8.30 5.38
CA TRP A 64 -4.79 -9.19 4.63
C TRP A 64 -5.41 -9.53 3.26
N PRO A 65 -4.61 -9.75 2.20
CA PRO A 65 -5.14 -10.27 0.96
C PRO A 65 -5.89 -11.58 1.23
N LYS A 66 -7.14 -11.67 0.77
CA LYS A 66 -7.86 -12.94 0.73
C LYS A 66 -7.03 -13.88 -0.14
N GLN A 67 -6.50 -14.95 0.44
CA GLN A 67 -5.70 -15.95 -0.27
C GLN A 67 -6.53 -16.38 -1.49
N ARG A 68 -6.03 -16.09 -2.69
CA ARG A 68 -6.66 -16.63 -3.91
C ARG A 68 -6.29 -18.10 -3.92
N ASP A 69 -7.13 -18.92 -3.29
CA ASP A 69 -7.03 -20.36 -3.30
C ASP A 69 -7.08 -20.87 -4.74
N GLY A 70 -5.91 -21.26 -5.24
CA GLY A 70 -5.75 -22.20 -6.33
C GLY A 70 -5.27 -23.53 -5.75
N ALA A 71 -6.15 -24.22 -5.03
CA ALA A 71 -6.16 -25.63 -4.61
C ALA A 71 -6.67 -25.72 -3.16
N GLY A 72 -7.87 -26.28 -3.01
CA GLY A 72 -8.65 -26.19 -1.78
C GLY A 72 -8.15 -27.07 -0.63
N ASP A 73 -8.54 -26.66 0.57
CA ASP A 73 -9.02 -27.54 1.64
C ASP A 73 -9.83 -26.71 2.64
N GLN A 74 -10.78 -27.36 3.30
CA GLN A 74 -11.88 -26.78 4.05
C GLN A 74 -11.42 -26.02 5.30
N THR A 75 -11.95 -24.81 5.53
CA THR A 75 -12.02 -24.23 6.89
C THR A 75 -13.28 -23.38 7.03
N GLU A 76 -14.42 -24.07 7.03
CA GLU A 76 -15.60 -23.61 7.79
C GLU A 76 -15.28 -23.78 9.29
N ALA A 77 -14.56 -22.83 9.91
CA ALA A 77 -14.39 -22.80 11.37
C ALA A 77 -13.76 -21.49 11.93
N ARG A 78 -13.92 -20.32 11.29
CA ARG A 78 -13.40 -19.05 11.88
C ARG A 78 -14.42 -17.91 12.00
N ASP A 79 -15.67 -18.11 11.59
CA ASP A 79 -16.75 -17.12 11.78
C ASP A 79 -17.48 -17.28 13.14
N GLU A 80 -16.78 -17.77 14.17
CA GLU A 80 -17.25 -17.69 15.55
C GLU A 80 -16.12 -17.19 16.46
N ILE A 81 -16.06 -15.87 16.66
CA ILE A 81 -15.60 -15.31 17.93
C ILE A 81 -16.69 -14.32 18.36
N PRO A 82 -17.54 -14.68 19.33
CA PRO A 82 -18.30 -13.70 20.06
C PRO A 82 -17.33 -12.96 21.00
N PHE A 83 -17.57 -11.65 21.15
CA PHE A 83 -16.82 -10.62 21.91
C PHE A 83 -15.46 -10.17 21.35
#